data_AF-A0A2W6BFL8-F1
#
_entry.id   AF-A0A2W6BFL8-F1
#
_cell.length_a   1.000
_cell.length_b   1.000
_cell.length_c   1.000
_cell.angle_alpha   90.00
_cell.angle_beta   90.00
_cell.angle_gamma   90.00
#
_symmetry.space_group_name_H-M   'P 1'
#
loop_
_entity.id
_entity.type
_entity.pdbx_description
1 polymer ?
#
loop_
_entity_poly.entity_id
_entity_poly.type
_entity_poly.pdbx_seq_one_letter_code
_entity_poly.pdbx_strand_id
1 'polypeptide(L)'
;MTVLIMGPAGAEDTMRKTLAMGADRGVLVTDPALAGSDWLATAKVLAATLRTLSFDLVLTGMESTDARSGVVAVGIAELLSLPCLTNAAKLEVDGETVRIDRQIPGGYQGVTAPGPCVVSVVKGVNEPRYPSLKGIMAAKRKDIQKLTTVDLAVATSSVGYEGAKSRVVAVEPRAEKARGEVIQGDTAEVAASRIADFLQEKKLI
;
A
#
# COMPACT_ATOMS: atom_id res chain seq x y z
N MET A 1 0.55 18.08 5.36
CA MET A 1 0.59 16.74 4.73
C MET A 1 1.24 16.81 3.35
N THR A 2 2.33 16.08 3.17
CA THR A 2 3.00 15.89 1.87
C THR A 2 2.58 14.54 1.28
N VAL A 3 2.28 14.49 -0.01
CA VAL A 3 2.01 13.24 -0.74
C VAL A 3 3.25 12.86 -1.52
N LEU A 4 3.77 11.66 -1.28
CA LEU A 4 4.92 11.10 -1.99
C LEU A 4 4.45 9.99 -2.92
N ILE A 5 4.83 10.06 -4.20
CA ILE A 5 4.61 8.99 -5.16
C ILE A 5 5.92 8.70 -5.89
N MET A 6 6.24 7.42 -6.05
CA MET A 6 7.21 6.94 -7.02
C MET A 6 6.42 6.33 -8.20
N GLY A 7 6.65 6.80 -9.41
CA GLY A 7 5.89 6.30 -10.56
C GLY A 7 6.22 7.01 -11.88
N PRO A 8 5.59 6.57 -12.98
CA PRO A 8 5.77 7.22 -14.28
C PRO A 8 5.17 8.63 -14.28
N ALA A 9 5.46 9.42 -15.32
CA ALA A 9 4.96 10.80 -15.45
C ALA A 9 3.44 10.94 -15.28
N GLY A 10 2.66 9.95 -15.74
CA GLY A 10 1.20 9.92 -15.55
C GLY A 10 0.73 9.80 -14.10
N ALA A 11 1.61 9.43 -13.16
CA ALA A 11 1.30 9.41 -11.74
C ALA A 11 1.05 10.81 -11.15
N GLU A 12 1.45 11.87 -11.85
CA GLU A 12 1.11 13.24 -11.48
C GLU A 12 -0.41 13.44 -11.40
N ASP A 13 -1.20 12.84 -12.30
CA ASP A 13 -2.66 12.97 -12.28
C ASP A 13 -3.27 12.37 -11.00
N THR A 14 -2.74 11.24 -10.55
CA THR A 14 -3.12 10.63 -9.27
C THR A 14 -2.75 11.55 -8.11
N MET A 15 -1.54 12.13 -8.13
CA MET A 15 -1.12 13.10 -7.12
C MET A 15 -2.03 14.33 -7.06
N ARG A 16 -2.44 14.86 -8.22
CA ARG A 16 -3.36 16.00 -8.32
C ARG A 16 -4.72 15.69 -7.71
N LYS A 17 -5.23 14.46 -7.87
CA LYS A 17 -6.46 14.02 -7.20
C LYS A 17 -6.30 14.03 -5.67
N THR A 18 -5.19 13.52 -5.14
CA THR A 18 -4.92 13.54 -3.69
C THR A 18 -4.74 14.97 -3.16
N LEU A 19 -4.08 15.86 -3.91
CA LEU A 19 -3.96 17.28 -3.60
C LEU A 19 -5.31 18.00 -3.58
N ALA A 20 -6.24 17.60 -4.46
CA ALA A 20 -7.62 18.10 -4.50
C ALA A 20 -8.45 17.61 -3.31
N MET A 21 -8.13 16.43 -2.79
CA MET A 21 -8.65 15.90 -1.52
C MET A 21 -7.97 16.52 -0.30
N GLY A 22 -7.13 17.56 -0.44
CA GLY A 22 -6.66 18.39 0.67
C GLY A 22 -5.28 18.06 1.24
N ALA A 23 -4.42 17.38 0.48
CA ALA A 23 -2.97 17.40 0.76
C ALA A 23 -2.34 18.75 0.40
N ASP A 24 -1.24 19.14 1.04
CA ASP A 24 -0.66 20.49 0.90
C ASP A 24 0.31 20.60 -0.28
N ARG A 25 1.21 19.62 -0.42
CA ARG A 25 2.23 19.57 -1.49
C ARG A 25 2.49 18.14 -1.94
N GLY A 26 3.03 17.99 -3.15
CA GLY A 26 3.39 16.70 -3.74
C GLY A 26 4.89 16.54 -3.97
N VAL A 27 5.38 15.32 -3.84
CA VAL A 27 6.73 14.92 -4.27
C VAL A 27 6.58 13.71 -5.17
N LEU A 28 6.93 13.86 -6.44
CA LEU A 28 6.89 12.81 -7.45
C LEU A 28 8.31 12.38 -7.80
N VAL A 29 8.66 11.14 -7.48
CA VAL A 29 9.89 10.52 -7.97
C VAL A 29 9.59 9.82 -9.29
N THR A 30 10.17 10.33 -10.38
CA THR A 30 9.92 9.84 -11.73
C THR A 30 11.22 9.80 -12.53
N ASP A 31 11.66 8.61 -12.91
CA ASP A 31 12.88 8.40 -13.67
C ASP A 31 12.78 7.07 -14.46
N PRO A 32 13.11 7.02 -15.76
CA PRO A 32 13.14 5.78 -16.53
C PRO A 32 13.96 4.66 -15.89
N ALA A 33 15.02 4.98 -15.14
CA ALA A 33 15.86 4.01 -14.45
C ALA A 33 15.11 3.21 -13.36
N LEU A 34 13.94 3.69 -12.93
CA LEU A 34 13.11 3.01 -11.92
C LEU A 34 12.25 1.89 -12.50
N ALA A 35 12.14 1.78 -13.82
CA ALA A 35 11.33 0.75 -14.47
C ALA A 35 11.82 -0.66 -14.07
N GLY A 36 10.89 -1.51 -13.62
CA GLY A 36 11.21 -2.88 -13.18
C GLY A 36 11.72 -3.01 -11.75
N SER A 37 11.68 -1.93 -10.96
CA SER A 37 12.03 -1.98 -9.53
C SER A 37 11.14 -2.98 -8.79
N ASP A 38 11.76 -3.83 -7.97
CA ASP A 38 11.04 -4.67 -7.01
C ASP A 38 10.63 -3.88 -5.75
N TRP A 39 10.04 -4.57 -4.77
CA TRP A 39 9.61 -3.95 -3.52
C TRP A 39 10.78 -3.36 -2.71
N LEU A 40 11.98 -3.95 -2.76
CA LEU A 40 13.15 -3.47 -2.03
C LEU A 40 13.71 -2.20 -2.69
N ALA A 41 13.88 -2.21 -4.02
CA ALA A 41 14.26 -1.03 -4.79
C ALA A 41 13.25 0.11 -4.60
N THR A 42 11.95 -0.20 -4.60
CA THR A 42 10.88 0.77 -4.32
C THR A 42 11.02 1.37 -2.92
N ALA A 43 11.22 0.55 -1.89
CA ALA A 43 11.43 1.02 -0.53
C ALA A 43 12.69 1.90 -0.39
N LYS A 44 13.79 1.56 -1.09
CA LYS A 44 15.02 2.37 -1.13
C LYS A 44 14.79 3.78 -1.65
N VAL A 45 14.07 3.90 -2.77
CA VAL A 45 13.77 5.20 -3.39
C VAL A 45 12.86 6.03 -2.49
N LEU A 46 11.81 5.42 -1.93
CA LEU A 46 10.91 6.10 -1.01
C LEU A 46 11.62 6.54 0.27
N ALA A 47 12.46 5.67 0.85
CA ALA A 47 13.27 6.02 2.02
C ALA A 47 14.29 7.12 1.71
N ALA A 48 14.97 7.07 0.56
CA ALA A 48 15.90 8.13 0.13
C ALA A 48 15.18 9.48 0.01
N THR A 49 13.96 9.48 -0.55
CA THR A 49 13.13 10.69 -0.63
C THR A 49 12.70 11.17 0.74
N LEU A 50 12.28 10.28 1.63
CA LEU A 50 11.88 10.64 2.99
C LEU A 50 13.04 11.26 3.78
N ARG A 51 14.29 10.87 3.55
CA ARG A 51 15.46 11.52 4.18
C ARG A 51 15.65 12.98 3.77
N THR A 52 15.10 13.41 2.64
CA THR A 52 15.15 14.82 2.23
C THR A 52 13.97 15.64 2.77
N LEU A 53 13.08 15.02 3.55
CA LEU A 53 11.85 15.63 4.06
C LEU A 53 11.82 15.58 5.59
N SER A 54 11.26 16.60 6.21
CA SER A 54 10.89 16.55 7.63
C SER A 54 9.52 15.92 7.80
N PHE A 55 9.39 14.93 8.69
CA PHE A 55 8.14 14.26 9.00
C PHE A 55 8.15 13.68 10.41
N ASP A 56 6.96 13.60 11.02
CA ASP A 56 6.74 12.92 12.30
C ASP A 56 6.02 11.57 12.12
N LEU A 57 5.36 11.37 10.98
CA LEU A 57 4.58 10.18 10.68
C LEU A 57 4.55 9.92 9.16
N VAL A 58 4.91 8.69 8.77
CA VAL A 58 4.75 8.20 7.39
C VAL A 58 3.54 7.28 7.35
N LEU A 59 2.51 7.66 6.59
CA LEU A 59 1.31 6.85 6.36
C LEU A 59 1.36 6.15 5.01
N THR A 60 1.12 4.85 5.02
CA THR A 60 1.05 3.99 3.83
C THR A 60 -0.18 3.10 3.89
N GLY A 61 -0.63 2.56 2.75
CA GLY A 61 -1.53 1.41 2.78
C GLY A 61 -0.79 0.14 3.20
N MET A 62 -1.50 -0.83 3.77
CA MET A 62 -0.95 -2.16 4.09
C MET A 62 -0.29 -2.80 2.87
N GLU A 63 -1.00 -2.78 1.73
CA GLU A 63 -0.55 -3.34 0.47
C GLU A 63 -1.20 -2.58 -0.70
N SER A 64 -0.58 -2.67 -1.86
CA SER A 64 -1.17 -2.22 -3.12
C SER A 64 -2.05 -3.33 -3.71
N THR A 65 -3.06 -2.98 -4.49
CA THR A 65 -4.01 -3.96 -5.06
C THR A 65 -3.46 -4.71 -6.27
N ASP A 66 -2.39 -4.22 -6.88
CA ASP A 66 -1.73 -4.82 -8.04
C ASP A 66 -0.73 -5.91 -7.62
N ALA A 67 0.25 -5.57 -6.78
CA ALA A 67 1.33 -6.46 -6.38
C ALA A 67 1.06 -7.20 -5.06
N ARG A 68 0.23 -6.62 -4.17
CA ARG A 68 -0.16 -7.21 -2.86
C ARG A 68 1.02 -7.75 -2.04
N SER A 69 2.17 -7.07 -2.10
CA SER A 69 3.40 -7.57 -1.47
C SER A 69 3.43 -7.37 0.04
N GLY A 70 2.74 -6.34 0.56
CA GLY A 70 2.63 -6.09 2.01
C GLY A 70 3.93 -5.64 2.71
N VAL A 71 5.04 -5.46 1.98
CA VAL A 71 6.38 -5.30 2.59
C VAL A 71 7.00 -3.91 2.42
N VAL A 72 6.44 -3.04 1.56
CA VAL A 72 7.07 -1.74 1.25
C VAL A 72 7.13 -0.84 2.50
N ALA A 73 6.07 -0.79 3.30
CA ALA A 73 6.04 0.00 4.53
C ALA A 73 7.12 -0.43 5.53
N VAL A 74 7.28 -1.74 5.72
CA VAL A 74 8.29 -2.33 6.61
C VAL A 74 9.69 -2.07 6.06
N GLY A 75 9.88 -2.19 4.74
CA GLY A 75 11.16 -1.88 4.09
C GLY A 75 11.56 -0.42 4.25
N ILE A 76 10.62 0.52 4.15
CA ILE A 76 10.86 1.94 4.41
C ILE A 76 11.29 2.14 5.86
N ALA A 77 10.55 1.56 6.81
CA ALA A 77 10.84 1.70 8.23
C ALA A 77 12.23 1.17 8.60
N GLU A 78 12.58 -0.02 8.10
CA GLU A 78 13.90 -0.63 8.30
C GLU A 78 15.02 0.26 7.73
N LEU A 79 14.88 0.74 6.50
CA LEU A 79 15.89 1.58 5.86
C LEU A 79 16.07 2.93 6.57
N LEU A 80 15.05 3.43 7.26
CA LEU A 80 15.10 4.66 8.04
C LEU A 80 15.41 4.41 9.52
N SER A 81 15.56 3.16 9.94
CA SER A 81 15.71 2.75 11.34
C SER A 81 14.60 3.30 12.25
N LEU A 82 13.35 3.26 11.76
CA LEU A 82 12.17 3.78 12.46
C LEU A 82 11.25 2.66 12.96
N PRO A 83 10.50 2.90 14.06
CA PRO A 83 9.40 2.01 14.45
C PRO A 83 8.38 1.84 13.31
N CYS A 84 7.85 0.63 13.16
CA CYS A 84 6.81 0.31 12.19
C CYS A 84 5.59 -0.29 12.87
N LEU A 85 4.43 0.36 12.71
CA LEU A 85 3.15 -0.17 13.18
C LEU A 85 2.30 -0.57 11.97
N THR A 86 2.25 -1.87 11.69
CA THR A 86 1.50 -2.39 10.54
C THR A 86 0.03 -2.68 10.86
N ASN A 87 -0.78 -2.70 9.80
CA ASN A 87 -2.18 -3.13 9.79
C ASN A 87 -3.08 -2.34 10.74
N ALA A 88 -2.90 -1.02 10.81
CA ALA A 88 -3.73 -0.14 11.62
C ALA A 88 -5.17 -0.09 11.08
N ALA A 89 -6.12 -0.56 11.89
CA ALA A 89 -7.56 -0.38 11.71
C ALA A 89 -8.09 0.87 12.41
N LYS A 90 -7.35 1.36 13.40
CA LYS A 90 -7.54 2.66 14.05
C LYS A 90 -6.18 3.28 14.31
N LEU A 91 -6.09 4.60 14.25
CA LEU A 91 -4.87 5.36 14.51
C LEU A 91 -5.19 6.59 15.34
N GLU A 92 -4.45 6.77 16.43
CA GLU A 92 -4.50 7.94 17.31
C GLU A 92 -3.07 8.45 17.54
N VAL A 93 -2.92 9.76 17.59
CA VAL A 93 -1.64 10.43 17.89
C VAL A 93 -1.86 11.28 19.13
N ASP A 94 -1.06 11.04 20.17
CA ASP A 94 -1.07 11.78 21.43
C ASP A 94 0.35 12.30 21.71
N GLY A 95 0.57 13.59 21.44
CA GLY A 95 1.90 14.20 21.45
C GLY A 95 2.85 13.48 20.48
N GLU A 96 3.90 12.89 21.04
CA GLU A 96 4.91 12.12 20.30
C GLU A 96 4.58 10.62 20.21
N THR A 97 3.51 10.15 20.88
CA THR A 97 3.15 8.74 20.87
C THR A 97 2.09 8.46 19.81
N VAL A 98 2.37 7.48 18.95
CA VAL A 98 1.41 6.94 17.99
C VAL A 98 0.85 5.63 18.52
N ARG A 99 -0.48 5.54 18.60
CA ARG A 99 -1.21 4.35 19.00
C ARG A 99 -2.05 3.85 17.82
N ILE A 100 -2.03 2.54 17.59
CA ILE A 100 -2.93 1.89 16.63
C ILE A 100 -3.67 0.73 17.26
N ASP A 101 -4.84 0.42 16.71
CA ASP A 101 -5.46 -0.89 16.83
C ASP A 101 -5.07 -1.70 15.59
N ARG A 102 -4.12 -2.62 15.76
CA ARG A 102 -3.63 -3.51 14.69
C ARG A 102 -4.62 -4.63 14.44
N GLN A 103 -5.06 -4.80 13.20
CA GLN A 103 -5.87 -5.94 12.80
C GLN A 103 -5.05 -7.23 12.82
N ILE A 104 -5.56 -8.24 13.52
CA ILE A 104 -4.99 -9.60 13.60
C ILE A 104 -6.09 -10.64 13.36
N PRO A 105 -5.74 -11.91 13.06
CA PRO A 105 -6.73 -12.99 13.06
C PRO A 105 -7.46 -13.03 14.41
N GLY A 106 -8.79 -12.94 14.38
CA GLY A 106 -9.63 -12.99 15.58
C GLY A 106 -9.86 -11.66 16.30
N GLY A 107 -9.34 -10.52 15.82
CA GLY A 107 -9.67 -9.21 16.39
C GLY A 107 -8.61 -8.12 16.20
N TYR A 108 -8.34 -7.38 17.27
CA TYR A 108 -7.44 -6.23 17.27
C TYR A 108 -6.43 -6.31 18.41
N GLN A 109 -5.23 -5.80 18.16
CA GLN A 109 -4.15 -5.66 19.13
C GLN A 109 -3.76 -4.17 19.25
N GLY A 110 -3.82 -3.61 20.45
CA GLY A 110 -3.32 -2.26 20.71
C GLY A 110 -1.80 -2.22 20.67
N VAL A 111 -1.21 -1.37 19.84
CA VAL A 111 0.24 -1.21 19.68
C VAL A 111 0.60 0.27 19.74
N THR A 112 1.70 0.61 20.39
CA THR A 112 2.20 1.99 20.50
C THR A 112 3.67 2.08 20.09
N ALA A 113 4.06 3.24 19.57
CA ALA A 113 5.46 3.60 19.37
C ALA A 113 5.66 5.13 19.45
N PRO A 114 6.85 5.61 19.79
CA PRO A 114 7.19 7.02 19.64
C PRO A 114 7.32 7.39 18.15
N GLY A 115 7.05 8.66 17.83
CA GLY A 115 7.42 9.28 16.57
C GLY A 115 8.90 9.68 16.53
N PRO A 116 9.51 9.83 15.33
CA PRO A 116 8.93 9.55 14.03
C PRO A 116 8.76 8.06 13.76
N CYS A 117 7.65 7.67 13.10
CA CYS A 117 7.38 6.27 12.80
C CYS A 117 6.68 6.07 11.44
N VAL A 118 6.64 4.81 10.99
CA VAL A 118 5.91 4.38 9.80
C VAL A 118 4.68 3.60 10.22
N VAL A 119 3.52 3.96 9.67
CA VAL A 119 2.26 3.24 9.91
C VAL A 119 1.68 2.78 8.58
N SER A 120 1.31 1.49 8.52
CA SER A 120 0.51 0.96 7.41
C SER A 120 -0.93 0.75 7.84
N VAL A 121 -1.88 1.27 7.05
CA VAL A 121 -3.30 1.23 7.37
C VAL A 121 -4.05 0.19 6.53
N VAL A 122 -5.06 -0.42 7.14
CA VAL A 122 -5.94 -1.37 6.44
C VAL A 122 -7.03 -0.63 5.66
N LYS A 123 -7.66 -1.33 4.70
CA LYS A 123 -8.87 -0.83 4.06
C LYS A 123 -9.97 -0.66 5.12
N GLY A 124 -10.58 0.52 5.18
CA GLY A 124 -11.64 0.82 6.14
C GLY A 124 -11.17 1.46 7.44
N VAL A 125 -9.89 1.85 7.56
CA VAL A 125 -9.41 2.70 8.67
C VAL A 125 -10.17 4.02 8.78
N ASN A 126 -10.69 4.53 7.64
CA ASN A 126 -11.51 5.72 7.54
C ASN A 126 -12.41 5.69 6.30
N GLU A 127 -13.23 6.71 6.15
CA GLU A 127 -13.94 7.04 4.90
C GLU A 127 -13.22 8.19 4.19
N PRO A 128 -12.52 7.95 3.06
CA PRO A 128 -11.83 9.01 2.34
C PRO A 128 -12.79 10.07 1.80
N ARG A 129 -12.52 11.34 2.11
CA ARG A 129 -13.30 12.48 1.60
C ARG A 129 -13.21 12.64 0.09
N TYR A 130 -14.31 13.02 -0.55
CA TYR A 130 -14.31 13.37 -1.97
C TYR A 130 -13.66 14.73 -2.24
N PRO A 131 -13.02 14.92 -3.42
CA PRO A 131 -12.51 16.24 -3.81
C PRO A 131 -13.66 17.20 -4.09
N SER A 132 -13.57 18.43 -3.60
CA SER A 132 -14.50 19.50 -3.96
C SER A 132 -14.07 20.19 -5.26
N LEU A 133 -15.00 20.85 -5.97
CA LEU A 133 -14.66 21.62 -7.17
C LEU A 133 -13.56 22.67 -6.90
N LYS A 134 -13.67 23.38 -5.77
CA LYS A 134 -12.65 24.33 -5.30
C LYS A 134 -11.31 23.63 -5.05
N GLY A 135 -11.33 22.45 -4.45
CA GLY A 135 -10.15 21.61 -4.23
C GLY A 135 -9.46 21.21 -5.54
N ILE A 136 -10.23 20.79 -6.55
CA ILE A 136 -9.72 20.43 -7.88
C ILE A 136 -9.04 21.64 -8.54
N MET A 137 -9.67 22.81 -8.49
CA MET A 137 -9.09 24.03 -9.05
C MET A 137 -7.81 24.47 -8.31
N ALA A 138 -7.79 24.35 -6.99
CA ALA A 138 -6.61 24.67 -6.18
C ALA A 138 -5.45 23.68 -6.42
N ALA A 139 -5.74 22.39 -6.59
CA ALA A 139 -4.74 21.35 -6.78
C ALA A 139 -3.88 21.55 -8.03
N LYS A 140 -4.42 22.16 -9.09
CA LYS A 140 -3.67 22.52 -10.30
C LYS A 140 -2.54 23.52 -10.05
N ARG A 141 -2.65 24.33 -9.00
CA ARG A 141 -1.66 25.36 -8.62
C ARG A 141 -0.73 24.92 -7.49
N LYS A 142 -1.01 23.80 -6.82
CA LYS A 142 -0.16 23.30 -5.73
C LYS A 142 1.17 22.82 -6.27
N ASP A 143 2.22 23.01 -5.48
CA ASP A 143 3.55 22.60 -5.88
C ASP A 143 3.68 21.07 -5.91
N ILE A 144 4.32 20.57 -6.96
CA ILE A 144 4.74 19.18 -7.10
C ILE A 144 6.23 19.21 -7.41
N GLN A 145 7.03 18.88 -6.40
CA GLN A 145 8.45 18.69 -6.58
C GLN A 145 8.67 17.39 -7.34
N LYS A 146 9.39 17.45 -8.47
CA LYS A 146 9.79 16.27 -9.24
C LYS A 146 11.24 15.95 -8.93
N LEU A 147 11.50 14.68 -8.60
CA LEU A 147 12.82 14.18 -8.27
C LEU A 147 13.15 12.98 -9.17
N THR A 148 14.43 12.85 -9.50
CA THR A 148 15.01 11.74 -10.24
C THR A 148 15.88 10.89 -9.33
N THR A 149 16.45 9.78 -9.83
CA THR A 149 17.42 9.02 -9.04
C THR A 149 18.69 9.82 -8.77
N VAL A 150 19.04 10.77 -9.65
CA VAL A 150 20.19 11.66 -9.50
C VAL A 150 19.99 12.62 -8.33
N ASP A 151 18.83 13.27 -8.25
CA ASP A 151 18.51 14.21 -7.17
C ASP A 151 18.54 13.57 -5.78
N LEU A 152 18.25 12.26 -5.73
CA LEU A 152 18.21 11.45 -4.49
C LEU A 152 19.53 10.72 -4.20
N ALA A 153 20.55 10.88 -5.04
CA ALA A 153 21.80 10.11 -4.98
C ALA A 153 21.58 8.58 -4.89
N VAL A 154 20.55 8.07 -5.58
CA VAL A 154 20.26 6.65 -5.67
C VAL A 154 20.97 6.07 -6.89
N ALA A 155 21.88 5.13 -6.68
CA ALA A 155 22.58 4.46 -7.76
C ALA A 155 21.59 3.66 -8.63
N THR A 156 21.65 3.87 -9.95
CA THR A 156 20.78 3.16 -10.92
C THR A 156 20.96 1.64 -10.86
N SER A 157 22.17 1.16 -10.55
CA SER A 157 22.47 -0.26 -10.34
C SER A 157 21.79 -0.87 -9.09
N SER A 158 21.17 -0.06 -8.25
CA SER A 158 20.46 -0.48 -7.03
C SER A 158 18.94 -0.47 -7.16
N VAL A 159 18.43 -0.03 -8.31
CA VAL A 159 16.99 0.10 -8.64
C VAL A 159 16.71 -0.39 -10.06
N GLY A 160 15.44 -0.34 -10.47
CA GLY A 160 15.00 -0.81 -11.79
C GLY A 160 15.27 -2.30 -11.99
N TYR A 161 15.21 -2.74 -13.25
CA TYR A 161 15.47 -4.14 -13.63
C TYR A 161 16.86 -4.63 -13.22
N GLU A 162 17.87 -3.75 -13.22
CA GLU A 162 19.26 -4.12 -12.89
C GLU A 162 19.43 -4.37 -11.38
N GLY A 163 18.87 -3.49 -10.55
CA GLY A 163 19.02 -3.56 -9.10
C GLY A 163 18.00 -4.46 -8.39
N ALA A 164 16.93 -4.86 -9.08
CA ALA A 164 15.89 -5.73 -8.54
C ALA A 164 16.45 -7.08 -8.05
N LYS A 165 16.01 -7.51 -6.86
CA LYS A 165 16.35 -8.80 -6.25
C LYS A 165 15.33 -9.89 -6.54
N SER A 166 14.15 -9.51 -7.03
CA SER A 166 13.15 -10.42 -7.57
C SER A 166 12.82 -10.06 -9.01
N ARG A 167 12.37 -11.05 -9.78
CA ARG A 167 11.95 -10.88 -11.18
C ARG A 167 10.68 -11.67 -11.44
N VAL A 168 9.70 -11.03 -12.05
CA VAL A 168 8.51 -11.71 -12.56
C VAL A 168 8.89 -12.46 -13.84
N VAL A 169 8.82 -13.79 -13.81
CA VAL A 169 9.22 -14.64 -14.95
C VAL A 169 8.05 -14.90 -15.90
N ALA A 170 6.83 -15.00 -15.36
CA ALA A 170 5.62 -15.22 -16.13
C ALA A 170 4.43 -14.57 -15.42
N VAL A 171 3.44 -14.17 -16.21
CA VAL A 171 2.11 -13.71 -15.74
C VAL A 171 1.08 -14.46 -16.57
N GLU A 172 0.31 -15.31 -15.90
CA GLU A 172 -0.71 -16.14 -16.56
C GLU A 172 -2.11 -15.69 -16.11
N PRO A 173 -3.07 -15.59 -17.04
CA PRO A 173 -4.45 -15.34 -16.67
C PRO A 173 -4.96 -16.45 -15.74
N ARG A 174 -5.73 -16.05 -14.72
CA ARG A 174 -6.46 -17.03 -13.91
C ARG A 174 -7.40 -17.82 -14.82
N ALA A 175 -7.34 -19.15 -14.72
CA ALA A 175 -8.27 -20.02 -15.44
C ALA A 175 -9.72 -19.62 -15.16
N GLU A 176 -10.57 -19.71 -16.19
CA GLU A 176 -11.98 -19.42 -16.05
C GLU A 176 -12.61 -20.29 -14.96
N LYS A 177 -13.56 -19.70 -14.24
CA LYS A 177 -14.27 -20.44 -13.19
C LYS A 177 -15.08 -21.56 -13.83
N ALA A 178 -14.69 -22.81 -13.57
CA ALA A 178 -15.48 -23.97 -13.97
C ALA A 178 -16.90 -23.86 -13.41
N ARG A 179 -17.88 -24.43 -14.13
CA ARG A 179 -19.25 -24.54 -13.65
C ARG A 179 -19.22 -25.24 -12.29
N GLY A 180 -19.88 -24.64 -11.30
CA GLY A 180 -20.03 -25.26 -9.99
C GLY A 180 -20.82 -26.56 -10.08
N GLU A 181 -20.54 -27.47 -9.15
CA GLU A 181 -21.32 -28.70 -9.00
C GLU A 181 -22.70 -28.37 -8.42
N VAL A 182 -23.76 -28.84 -9.06
CA VAL A 182 -25.13 -28.73 -8.54
C VAL A 182 -25.44 -30.05 -7.84
N ILE A 183 -25.32 -30.05 -6.52
CA ILE A 183 -25.63 -31.21 -5.69
C ILE A 183 -27.15 -31.29 -5.52
N GLN A 184 -27.74 -32.40 -5.95
CA GLN A 184 -29.17 -32.67 -5.82
C GLN A 184 -29.41 -33.81 -4.83
N GLY A 185 -30.60 -33.83 -4.23
CA GLY A 185 -31.07 -34.90 -3.36
C GLY A 185 -32.58 -35.08 -3.50
N ASP A 186 -33.06 -36.31 -3.32
CA ASP A 186 -34.48 -36.65 -3.46
C ASP A 186 -35.35 -36.00 -2.36
N THR A 187 -34.74 -35.68 -1.21
CA THR A 187 -35.32 -34.86 -0.14
C THR A 187 -34.36 -33.74 0.26
N ALA A 188 -34.87 -32.75 0.99
CA ALA A 188 -34.07 -31.65 1.51
C ALA A 188 -32.94 -32.14 2.43
N GLU A 189 -33.19 -33.15 3.25
CA GLU A 189 -32.22 -33.74 4.18
C GLU A 189 -31.07 -34.43 3.42
N VAL A 190 -31.39 -35.19 2.38
CA VAL A 190 -30.37 -35.88 1.55
C VAL A 190 -29.53 -34.85 0.79
N ALA A 191 -30.15 -33.81 0.25
CA ALA A 191 -29.42 -32.72 -0.41
C ALA A 191 -28.49 -32.01 0.59
N ALA A 192 -28.97 -31.70 1.79
CA ALA A 192 -28.18 -31.05 2.84
C ALA A 192 -26.99 -31.90 3.29
N SER A 193 -27.18 -33.21 3.49
CA SER A 193 -26.09 -34.14 3.85
C SER A 193 -25.02 -34.18 2.76
N ARG A 194 -25.42 -34.33 1.49
CA ARG A 194 -24.47 -34.37 0.37
C ARG A 194 -23.68 -33.06 0.22
N ILE A 195 -24.33 -31.92 0.48
CA ILE A 195 -23.64 -30.62 0.52
C ILE A 195 -22.64 -30.59 1.68
N ALA A 196 -23.02 -31.05 2.88
CA ALA A 196 -22.12 -31.09 4.02
C ALA A 196 -20.91 -32.01 3.76
N ASP A 197 -21.13 -33.19 3.20
CA ASP A 197 -20.08 -34.14 2.83
C ASP A 197 -19.10 -33.51 1.80
N PHE A 198 -19.63 -32.85 0.77
CA PHE A 198 -18.82 -32.13 -0.22
C PHE A 198 -18.00 -31.01 0.44
N LEU A 199 -18.60 -30.20 1.32
CA LEU A 199 -17.89 -29.13 2.02
C LEU A 199 -16.80 -29.69 2.93
N GLN A 200 -17.05 -30.81 3.62
CA GLN A 200 -16.08 -31.47 4.47
C GLN A 200 -14.92 -32.06 3.65
N GLU A 201 -15.21 -32.72 2.53
CA GLU A 201 -14.19 -33.23 1.60
C GLU A 201 -13.30 -32.09 1.08
N LYS A 202 -13.89 -30.94 0.76
CA LYS A 202 -13.17 -29.74 0.32
C LYS A 202 -12.55 -28.93 1.47
N LYS A 203 -12.70 -29.36 2.73
CA LYS A 203 -12.21 -28.67 3.94
C LYS A 203 -12.71 -27.22 4.05
N LEU A 204 -13.95 -27.02 3.67
CA LEU A 204 -14.65 -25.73 3.76
C LEU A 204 -15.47 -25.62 5.06
N ILE A 205 -15.69 -26.75 5.73
CA ILE A 205 -16.23 -26.88 7.09
C ILE A 205 -15.45 -27.95 7.86
#